data_AF-A0A8I1PWW8-F1
#
_entry.id   AF-A0A8I1PWW8-F1
#
_cell.length_a   1.000
_cell.length_b   1.000
_cell.length_c   1.000
_cell.angle_alpha   90.00
_cell.angle_beta   90.00
_cell.angle_gamma   90.00
#
_symmetry.space_group_name_H-M   'P 1'
#
loop_
_entity.id
_entity.type
_entity.pdbx_description
1 polymer ?
#
loop_
_entity_poly.entity_id
_entity_poly.type
_entity_poly.pdbx_seq_one_letter_code
_entity_poly.pdbx_strand_id
1 'polypeptide(L)'
;MDHWDLLLIRNSVLRDLADFIPENYYQGLSSDDERIHEADYRLGKMLYFSHNPGMTLRQRCASDLLMQIGIHRIYTWLVDKRAQFISEGEHNNEKQMLLVLGRDLEGVIRRYALFLPDSDAEPLLKLLPPVRAAIPESVLQSAEWEKHRTPELDAMKIVIAEYWLDYDPNKPPKKEIIVARLKELGVSQGVAIALDTAMRPLAVRRGGKKRVLPKTPNK
;
A
#
# COMPACT_ATOMS: atom_id res chain seq x y z
N MET A 1 1.01 -13.00 8.85
CA MET A 1 -0.18 -13.30 8.03
C MET A 1 -0.05 -14.71 7.52
N ASP A 2 -1.06 -15.53 7.78
CA ASP A 2 -1.06 -16.92 7.33
C ASP A 2 -1.78 -17.10 5.98
N HIS A 3 -1.90 -18.36 5.55
CA HIS A 3 -2.58 -18.70 4.30
C HIS A 3 -4.08 -18.34 4.31
N TRP A 4 -4.75 -18.51 5.45
CA TRP A 4 -6.19 -18.26 5.60
C TRP A 4 -6.50 -16.76 5.55
N ASP A 5 -5.65 -15.96 6.17
CA ASP A 5 -5.71 -14.50 6.06
C ASP A 5 -5.68 -14.07 4.59
N LEU A 6 -4.72 -14.56 3.81
CA LEU A 6 -4.58 -14.21 2.39
C LEU A 6 -5.80 -14.64 1.56
N LEU A 7 -6.41 -15.78 1.87
CA LEU A 7 -7.64 -16.22 1.21
C LEU A 7 -8.82 -15.29 1.51
N LEU A 8 -8.96 -14.82 2.76
CA LEU A 8 -10.01 -13.87 3.14
C LEU A 8 -9.82 -12.53 2.42
N ILE A 9 -8.59 -12.01 2.40
CA ILE A 9 -8.27 -10.76 1.70
C ILE A 9 -8.55 -10.90 0.21
N ARG A 10 -8.11 -12.01 -0.41
CA ARG A 10 -8.37 -12.32 -1.82
C ARG A 10 -9.87 -12.29 -2.13
N ASN A 11 -10.71 -12.92 -1.31
CA ASN A 11 -12.15 -12.95 -1.55
C ASN A 11 -12.78 -11.56 -1.50
N SER A 12 -12.35 -10.70 -0.56
CA SER A 12 -12.81 -9.31 -0.49
C SER A 12 -12.39 -8.52 -1.74
N VAL A 13 -11.14 -8.69 -2.17
CA VAL A 13 -10.60 -8.06 -3.39
C VAL A 13 -11.37 -8.49 -4.63
N LEU A 14 -11.68 -9.78 -4.78
CA LEU A 14 -12.44 -10.29 -5.92
C LEU A 14 -13.89 -9.78 -5.95
N ARG A 15 -14.51 -9.56 -4.78
CA ARG A 15 -15.83 -8.93 -4.71
C ARG A 15 -15.81 -7.49 -5.22
N ASP A 16 -14.78 -6.73 -4.87
CA ASP A 16 -14.62 -5.36 -5.37
C ASP A 16 -14.39 -5.30 -6.88
N LEU A 17 -13.71 -6.32 -7.41
CA LEU A 17 -13.37 -6.42 -8.82
C LEU A 17 -14.43 -7.12 -9.67
N ALA A 18 -15.52 -7.62 -9.07
CA ALA A 18 -16.46 -8.54 -9.72
C ALA A 18 -16.94 -8.07 -11.10
N ASP A 19 -17.28 -6.78 -11.23
CA ASP A 19 -17.77 -6.18 -12.48
C ASP A 19 -16.71 -6.13 -13.61
N PHE A 20 -15.44 -6.35 -13.28
CA PHE A 20 -14.31 -6.29 -14.21
C PHE A 20 -13.69 -7.66 -14.48
N ILE A 21 -14.15 -8.72 -13.80
CA ILE A 21 -13.66 -10.08 -14.03
C ILE A 21 -14.34 -10.61 -15.31
N PRO A 22 -13.57 -11.03 -16.33
CA PRO A 22 -14.16 -11.63 -17.52
C PRO A 22 -15.02 -12.86 -17.16
N GLU A 23 -16.12 -13.06 -17.89
CA GLU A 23 -16.93 -14.27 -17.73
C GLU A 23 -16.05 -15.52 -17.90
N ASN A 24 -16.29 -16.52 -17.05
CA ASN A 24 -15.55 -17.79 -17.07
C ASN A 24 -14.03 -17.68 -16.84
N TYR A 25 -13.51 -16.54 -16.36
CA TYR A 25 -12.07 -16.35 -16.16
C TYR A 25 -11.42 -17.43 -15.25
N TYR A 26 -12.13 -17.85 -14.20
CA TYR A 26 -11.68 -18.90 -13.27
C TYR A 26 -12.27 -20.29 -13.57
N GLN A 27 -12.91 -20.48 -14.73
CA GLN A 27 -13.60 -21.73 -15.03
C GLN A 27 -12.64 -22.92 -14.99
N GLY A 28 -13.02 -23.97 -14.25
CA GLY A 28 -12.22 -25.19 -14.11
C GLY A 28 -11.08 -25.12 -13.09
N LEU A 29 -10.93 -24.00 -12.37
CA LEU A 29 -9.97 -23.86 -11.27
C LEU A 29 -10.69 -23.99 -9.92
N SER A 30 -10.26 -24.96 -9.09
CA SER A 30 -10.68 -25.03 -7.69
C SER A 30 -9.86 -24.05 -6.82
N SER A 31 -10.37 -23.72 -5.63
CA SER A 31 -9.65 -22.87 -4.65
C SER A 31 -8.26 -23.38 -4.30
N ASP A 32 -8.07 -24.69 -4.38
CA ASP A 32 -6.87 -25.40 -3.96
C ASP A 32 -5.90 -25.64 -5.14
N ASP A 33 -6.28 -25.22 -6.34
CA ASP A 33 -5.45 -25.35 -7.55
C ASP A 33 -4.36 -24.27 -7.56
N GLU A 34 -3.09 -24.65 -7.63
CA GLU A 34 -1.97 -23.69 -7.67
C GLU A 34 -2.06 -22.72 -8.85
N ARG A 35 -2.73 -23.12 -9.94
CA ARG A 35 -2.96 -22.27 -11.12
C ARG A 35 -3.84 -21.06 -10.79
N ILE A 36 -4.58 -21.10 -9.68
CA ILE A 36 -5.36 -19.96 -9.21
C ILE A 36 -4.45 -18.78 -8.84
N HIS A 37 -3.23 -19.03 -8.34
CA HIS A 37 -2.30 -17.97 -7.96
C HIS A 37 -1.80 -17.21 -9.19
N GLU A 38 -1.51 -17.96 -10.26
CA GLU A 38 -1.16 -17.39 -11.56
C GLU A 38 -2.34 -16.65 -12.19
N ALA A 39 -3.55 -17.21 -12.10
CA ALA A 39 -4.76 -16.55 -12.58
C ALA A 39 -5.01 -15.22 -11.87
N ASP A 40 -4.85 -15.17 -10.54
CA ASP A 40 -4.96 -13.96 -9.71
C ASP A 40 -3.90 -12.92 -10.12
N TYR A 41 -2.63 -13.33 -10.26
CA TYR A 41 -1.55 -12.44 -10.71
C TYR A 41 -1.88 -11.81 -12.07
N ARG A 42 -2.26 -12.64 -13.05
CA ARG A 42 -2.58 -12.20 -14.41
C ARG A 42 -3.78 -11.27 -14.44
N LEU A 43 -4.84 -11.57 -13.66
CA LEU A 43 -6.03 -10.73 -13.57
C LEU A 43 -5.70 -9.38 -12.93
N GLY A 44 -5.03 -9.40 -11.78
CA GLY A 44 -4.63 -8.19 -11.07
C GLY A 44 -3.76 -7.29 -11.95
N LYS A 45 -2.76 -7.86 -12.63
CA LYS A 45 -1.89 -7.15 -13.57
C LYS A 45 -2.70 -6.53 -14.72
N MET A 46 -3.56 -7.32 -15.37
CA MET A 46 -4.39 -6.87 -16.48
C MET A 46 -5.27 -5.68 -16.06
N LEU A 47 -5.95 -5.79 -14.92
CA LEU A 47 -6.85 -4.75 -14.43
C LEU A 47 -6.10 -3.51 -13.93
N TYR A 48 -4.99 -3.69 -13.21
CA TYR A 48 -4.21 -2.59 -12.64
C TYR A 48 -3.62 -1.69 -13.73
N PHE A 49 -3.05 -2.28 -14.78
CA PHE A 49 -2.49 -1.54 -15.92
C PHE A 49 -3.54 -1.20 -16.99
N SER A 50 -4.83 -1.50 -16.75
CA SER A 50 -5.88 -1.12 -17.67
C SER A 50 -6.15 0.38 -17.61
N HIS A 51 -6.43 0.96 -18.78
CA HIS A 51 -6.89 2.35 -18.91
C HIS A 51 -8.40 2.47 -18.69
N ASN A 52 -9.04 1.51 -17.99
CA ASN A 52 -10.50 1.50 -17.83
C ASN A 52 -10.97 2.70 -16.99
N PRO A 53 -11.69 3.68 -17.57
CA PRO A 53 -12.12 4.87 -16.83
C PRO A 53 -13.23 4.56 -15.82
N GLY A 54 -13.90 3.41 -15.92
CA GLY A 54 -14.96 2.99 -15.00
C GLY A 54 -14.46 2.46 -13.65
N MET A 55 -13.16 2.18 -13.51
CA MET A 55 -12.60 1.70 -12.25
C MET A 55 -12.38 2.82 -11.24
N THR A 56 -12.98 2.66 -10.05
CA THR A 56 -12.71 3.51 -8.88
C THR A 56 -11.29 3.32 -8.35
N LEU A 57 -10.83 4.26 -7.50
CA LEU A 57 -9.54 4.12 -6.81
C LEU A 57 -9.48 2.86 -5.93
N ARG A 58 -10.59 2.53 -5.24
CA ARG A 58 -10.72 1.29 -4.44
C ARG A 58 -10.44 0.06 -5.32
N GLN A 59 -11.07 0.00 -6.49
CA GLN A 59 -10.90 -1.10 -7.44
C GLN A 59 -9.49 -1.14 -8.04
N ARG A 60 -8.86 0.02 -8.31
CA ARG A 60 -7.45 0.04 -8.75
C ARG A 60 -6.51 -0.50 -7.67
N CYS A 61 -6.72 -0.14 -6.41
CA CYS A 61 -5.98 -0.70 -5.29
C CYS A 61 -6.27 -2.19 -5.09
N ALA A 62 -7.51 -2.63 -5.31
CA ALA A 62 -7.87 -4.04 -5.29
C ALA A 62 -7.13 -4.82 -6.40
N SER A 63 -7.00 -4.27 -7.61
CA SER A 63 -6.24 -4.90 -8.69
C SER A 63 -4.75 -5.02 -8.39
N ASP A 64 -4.13 -3.97 -7.85
CA ASP A 64 -2.74 -4.02 -7.36
C ASP A 64 -2.61 -5.11 -6.29
N LEU A 65 -3.52 -5.13 -5.31
CA LEU A 65 -3.51 -6.12 -4.25
C LEU A 65 -3.68 -7.56 -4.77
N LEU A 66 -4.57 -7.80 -5.73
CA LEU A 66 -4.76 -9.12 -6.35
C LEU A 66 -3.47 -9.59 -7.05
N MET A 67 -2.81 -8.67 -7.77
CA MET A 67 -1.53 -8.95 -8.44
C MET A 67 -0.46 -9.36 -7.41
N GLN A 68 -0.36 -8.63 -6.30
CA GLN A 68 0.63 -8.87 -5.26
C GLN A 68 0.33 -10.14 -4.44
N ILE A 69 -0.94 -10.46 -4.19
CA ILE A 69 -1.34 -11.74 -3.60
C ILE A 69 -0.95 -12.89 -4.53
N GLY A 70 -1.22 -12.77 -5.83
CA GLY A 70 -0.86 -13.78 -6.83
C GLY A 70 0.64 -14.05 -6.87
N ILE A 71 1.48 -13.02 -7.02
CA ILE A 71 2.94 -13.20 -7.07
C ILE A 71 3.50 -13.77 -5.75
N HIS A 72 3.00 -13.31 -4.60
CA HIS A 72 3.42 -13.84 -3.31
C HIS A 72 3.11 -15.34 -3.20
N ARG A 73 1.88 -15.77 -3.54
CA ARG A 73 1.48 -17.18 -3.45
C ARG A 73 2.22 -18.06 -4.46
N ILE A 74 2.43 -17.59 -5.70
CA ILE A 74 3.26 -18.30 -6.70
C ILE A 74 4.67 -18.51 -6.15
N TYR A 75 5.28 -17.46 -5.62
CA TYR A 75 6.65 -17.54 -5.12
C TYR A 75 6.74 -18.42 -3.86
N THR A 76 5.79 -18.34 -2.93
CA THR A 76 5.73 -19.25 -1.77
C THR A 76 5.68 -20.70 -2.21
N TRP A 77 4.78 -21.03 -3.15
CA TRP A 77 4.69 -22.38 -3.69
C TRP A 77 5.97 -22.84 -4.38
N LEU A 78 6.62 -21.98 -5.17
CA LEU A 78 7.89 -22.28 -5.83
C LEU A 78 9.01 -22.57 -4.82
N VAL A 79 9.14 -21.75 -3.78
CA VAL A 79 10.15 -21.95 -2.73
C VAL A 79 9.93 -23.28 -2.01
N ASP A 80 8.69 -23.58 -1.62
CA ASP A 80 8.35 -24.84 -0.94
C ASP A 80 8.64 -26.08 -1.81
N LYS A 81 8.34 -26.00 -3.11
CA LYS A 81 8.64 -27.09 -4.07
C LYS A 81 10.13 -27.23 -4.33
N ARG A 82 10.86 -26.13 -4.47
CA ARG A 82 12.29 -26.12 -4.79
C ARG A 82 13.17 -26.51 -3.61
N ALA A 83 12.67 -26.39 -2.38
CA ALA A 83 13.35 -26.82 -1.16
C ALA A 83 13.92 -28.25 -1.23
N GLN A 84 13.28 -29.14 -2.01
CA GLN A 84 13.70 -30.54 -2.17
C GLN A 84 14.85 -30.74 -3.17
N PHE A 85 15.16 -29.71 -3.96
CA PHE A 85 16.08 -29.80 -5.11
C PHE A 85 17.29 -28.88 -5.02
N ILE A 86 17.39 -28.05 -3.99
CA ILE A 86 18.44 -27.04 -3.81
C ILE A 86 19.13 -27.20 -2.44
N SER A 87 20.30 -26.58 -2.29
CA SER A 87 21.00 -26.58 -1.00
C SER A 87 20.24 -25.75 0.05
N GLU A 88 20.50 -26.03 1.34
CA GLU A 88 19.91 -25.27 2.45
C GLU A 88 20.25 -23.76 2.38
N GLY A 89 21.47 -23.42 1.93
CA GLY A 89 21.89 -22.04 1.74
C GLY A 89 21.10 -21.31 0.65
N GLU A 90 20.87 -21.97 -0.49
CA GLU A 90 20.04 -21.43 -1.58
C GLU A 90 18.58 -21.28 -1.15
N HIS A 91 18.04 -22.28 -0.47
CA HIS A 91 16.67 -22.23 0.06
C HIS A 91 16.48 -21.10 1.07
N ASN A 92 17.47 -20.85 1.93
CA ASN A 92 17.45 -19.73 2.87
C ASN A 92 17.49 -18.37 2.15
N ASN A 93 18.24 -18.25 1.05
CA ASN A 93 18.24 -17.03 0.23
C ASN A 93 16.87 -16.78 -0.43
N GLU A 94 16.23 -17.82 -0.96
CA GLU A 94 14.88 -17.71 -1.54
C GLU A 94 13.83 -17.31 -0.48
N LYS A 95 13.96 -17.82 0.75
CA LYS A 95 13.14 -17.38 1.88
C LYS A 95 13.36 -15.90 2.24
N GLN A 96 14.56 -15.34 2.06
CA GLN A 96 14.77 -13.91 2.27
C GLN A 96 13.97 -13.07 1.25
N MET A 97 13.87 -13.53 0.00
CA MET A 97 13.07 -12.85 -1.02
C MET A 97 11.57 -12.89 -0.68
N LEU A 98 11.07 -13.99 -0.10
CA LEU A 98 9.71 -14.07 0.44
C LEU A 98 9.43 -13.00 1.49
N LEU A 99 10.41 -12.67 2.35
CA LEU A 99 10.25 -11.60 3.34
C LEU A 99 10.09 -10.23 2.68
N VAL A 100 10.80 -9.97 1.57
CA VAL A 100 10.66 -8.73 0.80
C VAL A 100 9.27 -8.63 0.17
N LEU A 101 8.83 -9.69 -0.52
CA LEU A 101 7.48 -9.75 -1.10
C LEU A 101 6.39 -9.62 -0.05
N GLY A 102 6.60 -10.20 1.14
CA GLY A 102 5.69 -10.05 2.29
C GLY A 102 5.56 -8.59 2.72
N ARG A 103 6.66 -7.84 2.82
CA ARG A 103 6.62 -6.40 3.18
C ARG A 103 5.92 -5.55 2.11
N ASP A 104 6.16 -5.83 0.84
CA ASP A 104 5.48 -5.14 -0.25
C ASP A 104 3.96 -5.38 -0.18
N LEU A 105 3.57 -6.64 0.06
CA LEU A 105 2.17 -7.03 0.24
C LEU A 105 1.52 -6.32 1.44
N GLU A 106 2.19 -6.21 2.58
CA GLU A 106 1.70 -5.43 3.72
C GLU A 106 1.42 -3.97 3.33
N GLY A 107 2.34 -3.34 2.58
CA GLY A 107 2.17 -1.98 2.10
C GLY A 107 0.94 -1.82 1.19
N VAL A 108 0.69 -2.79 0.32
CA VAL A 108 -0.46 -2.78 -0.60
C VAL A 108 -1.77 -3.00 0.14
N ILE A 109 -1.80 -3.90 1.13
CA ILE A 109 -2.98 -4.14 1.99
C ILE A 109 -3.36 -2.86 2.73
N ARG A 110 -2.37 -2.13 3.29
CA ARG A 110 -2.64 -0.84 3.94
C ARG A 110 -3.24 0.17 2.99
N ARG A 111 -2.73 0.27 1.75
CA ARG A 111 -3.29 1.18 0.72
C ARG A 111 -4.73 0.84 0.39
N TYR A 112 -5.03 -0.45 0.20
CA TYR A 112 -6.39 -0.93 -0.06
C TYR A 112 -7.34 -0.60 1.10
N ALA A 113 -6.91 -0.82 2.35
CA ALA A 113 -7.71 -0.52 3.54
C ALA A 113 -8.13 0.95 3.65
N LEU A 114 -7.40 1.90 3.04
CA LEU A 114 -7.76 3.33 3.05
C LEU A 114 -9.07 3.66 2.34
N PHE A 115 -9.51 2.75 1.45
CA PHE A 115 -10.71 2.89 0.64
C PHE A 115 -11.86 2.02 1.12
N LEU A 116 -11.67 1.29 2.22
CA LEU A 116 -12.70 0.50 2.88
C LEU A 116 -13.39 1.32 3.98
N PRO A 117 -14.65 0.98 4.33
CA PRO A 117 -15.25 1.45 5.57
C PRO A 117 -14.48 0.90 6.78
N ASP A 118 -14.51 1.61 7.90
CA ASP A 118 -13.75 1.23 9.11
C ASP A 118 -14.08 -0.19 9.58
N SER A 119 -15.34 -0.63 9.42
CA SER A 119 -15.81 -2.00 9.73
C SER A 119 -15.03 -3.09 9.00
N ASP A 120 -14.55 -2.80 7.80
CA ASP A 120 -13.86 -3.76 6.94
C ASP A 120 -12.34 -3.53 6.99
N ALA A 121 -11.92 -2.26 7.13
CA ALA A 121 -10.52 -1.88 7.22
C ALA A 121 -9.85 -2.37 8.52
N GLU A 122 -10.54 -2.25 9.66
CA GLU A 122 -9.95 -2.54 10.96
C GLU A 122 -9.55 -4.03 11.12
N PRO A 123 -10.39 -5.02 10.74
CA PRO A 123 -9.98 -6.43 10.76
C PRO A 123 -8.77 -6.70 9.87
N LEU A 124 -8.74 -6.12 8.67
CA LEU A 124 -7.63 -6.23 7.70
C LEU A 124 -6.31 -5.69 8.28
N LEU A 125 -6.36 -4.52 8.93
CA LEU A 125 -5.19 -3.88 9.51
C LEU A 125 -4.66 -4.62 10.75
N LYS A 126 -5.50 -5.36 11.48
CA LYS A 126 -5.10 -6.21 12.60
C LYS A 126 -4.27 -7.42 12.18
N LEU A 127 -4.38 -7.86 10.92
CA LEU A 127 -3.57 -8.95 10.37
C LEU A 127 -2.13 -8.53 10.06
N LEU A 128 -1.90 -7.22 10.01
CA LEU A 128 -0.59 -6.65 9.72
C LEU A 128 0.14 -6.36 11.02
N PRO A 129 1.48 -6.48 11.03
CA PRO A 129 2.25 -5.90 12.14
C PRO A 129 1.86 -4.42 12.31
N PRO A 130 1.95 -3.82 13.51
CA PRO A 130 1.80 -2.39 13.63
C PRO A 130 2.74 -1.71 12.62
N VAL A 131 2.29 -0.62 12.01
CA VAL A 131 3.20 0.22 11.21
C VAL A 131 4.35 0.53 12.16
N ARG A 132 5.54 -0.01 11.88
CA ARG A 132 6.72 0.32 12.69
C ARG A 132 6.92 1.82 12.50
N ALA A 133 6.48 2.59 13.47
CA ALA A 133 6.90 3.97 13.61
C ALA A 133 8.43 3.91 13.72
N ALA A 134 9.10 4.71 12.90
CA ALA A 134 10.53 4.72 12.64
C ALA A 134 11.07 3.57 11.75
N ILE A 135 11.54 3.97 10.57
CA ILE A 135 12.64 3.28 9.89
C ILE A 135 13.75 3.13 10.93
N PRO A 136 14.30 1.93 11.16
CA PRO A 136 15.42 1.78 12.09
C PRO A 136 16.55 2.75 11.72
N GLU A 137 17.14 3.42 12.71
CA GLU A 137 18.28 4.33 12.51
C GLU A 137 19.38 3.67 11.66
N SER A 138 19.58 2.36 11.82
CA SER A 138 20.50 1.55 11.03
C SER A 138 20.15 1.41 9.54
N VAL A 139 18.87 1.48 9.17
CA VAL A 139 18.40 1.48 7.78
C VAL A 139 18.52 2.89 7.19
N LEU A 140 18.25 3.93 7.97
CA LEU A 140 18.50 5.33 7.58
C LEU A 140 19.99 5.62 7.35
N GLN A 141 20.87 4.89 8.03
CA GLN A 141 22.33 4.98 7.92
C GLN A 141 22.94 3.86 7.05
N SER A 142 22.10 3.09 6.33
CA SER A 142 22.60 2.02 5.46
C SER A 142 23.25 2.58 4.18
N ALA A 143 24.30 1.91 3.70
CA ALA A 143 25.01 2.29 2.48
C ALA A 143 24.13 2.26 1.22
N GLU A 144 23.00 1.54 1.23
CA GLU A 144 22.01 1.54 0.16
C GLU A 144 21.10 2.78 0.21
N TRP A 145 20.72 3.24 1.40
CA TRP A 145 19.94 4.47 1.55
C TRP A 145 20.75 5.71 1.13
N GLU A 146 22.04 5.74 1.42
CA GLU A 146 22.92 6.86 1.06
C GLU A 146 23.05 7.05 -0.47
N LYS A 147 22.85 5.97 -1.27
CA LYS A 147 22.82 6.06 -2.74
C LYS A 147 21.60 6.78 -3.28
N HIS A 148 20.50 6.81 -2.53
CA HIS A 148 19.22 7.43 -2.92
C HIS A 148 18.92 8.70 -2.12
N ARG A 149 19.86 9.18 -1.30
CA ARG A 149 19.72 10.39 -0.51
C ARG A 149 19.62 11.62 -1.43
N THR A 150 18.58 12.41 -1.24
CA THR A 150 18.42 13.71 -1.90
C THR A 150 18.19 14.81 -0.85
N PRO A 151 18.51 16.08 -1.16
CA PRO A 151 18.24 17.20 -0.26
C PRO A 151 16.77 17.28 0.17
N GLU A 152 15.85 16.89 -0.71
CA GLU A 152 14.42 16.85 -0.44
C GLU A 152 14.03 15.78 0.59
N LEU A 153 14.66 14.60 0.52
CA LEU A 153 14.43 13.52 1.50
C LEU A 153 15.02 13.89 2.86
N ASP A 154 16.16 14.58 2.91
CA ASP A 154 16.73 15.10 4.15
C ASP A 154 15.82 16.17 4.78
N ALA A 155 15.31 17.10 3.97
CA ALA A 155 14.37 18.11 4.43
C ALA A 155 13.06 17.46 4.95
N MET A 156 12.58 16.42 4.27
CA MET A 156 11.41 15.65 4.69
C MET A 156 11.64 14.97 6.04
N LYS A 157 12.82 14.38 6.28
CA LYS A 157 13.18 13.76 7.57
C LYS A 157 13.17 14.79 8.71
N ILE A 158 13.80 15.95 8.51
CA ILE A 158 13.84 17.03 9.49
C ILE A 158 12.42 17.47 9.86
N VAL A 159 11.56 17.68 8.87
CA VAL A 159 10.19 18.14 9.09
C VAL A 159 9.30 17.07 9.73
N ILE A 160 9.50 15.79 9.43
CA ILE A 160 8.82 14.70 10.15
C ILE A 160 9.22 14.72 11.63
N ALA A 161 10.52 14.85 11.91
CA ALA A 161 11.00 14.87 13.28
C ALA A 161 10.50 16.10 14.06
N GLU A 162 10.49 17.27 13.43
CA GLU A 162 10.05 18.53 14.06
C GLU A 162 8.53 18.60 14.29
N TYR A 163 7.70 18.03 13.39
CA TYR A 163 6.26 18.30 13.38
C TYR A 163 5.34 17.09 13.41
N TRP A 164 5.81 15.89 13.08
CA TRP A 164 4.94 14.73 12.85
C TRP A 164 5.22 13.53 13.75
N LEU A 165 6.38 13.43 14.42
CA LEU A 165 6.66 12.33 15.36
C LEU A 165 5.71 12.36 16.57
N ASP A 166 5.56 13.53 17.21
CA ASP A 166 4.81 13.69 18.46
C ASP A 166 3.62 14.66 18.31
N TYR A 167 3.03 14.75 17.12
CA TYR A 167 1.97 15.71 16.84
C TYR A 167 0.66 15.36 17.56
N ASP A 168 -0.05 16.39 18.06
CA ASP A 168 -1.41 16.24 18.59
C ASP A 168 -2.40 16.01 17.42
N PRO A 169 -3.10 14.86 17.37
CA PRO A 169 -4.07 14.58 16.31
C PRO A 169 -5.21 15.60 16.21
N ASN A 170 -5.55 16.28 17.31
CA ASN A 170 -6.59 17.30 17.35
C ASN A 170 -6.10 18.68 16.87
N LYS A 171 -4.78 18.88 16.83
CA LYS A 171 -4.15 20.14 16.42
C LYS A 171 -3.00 19.87 15.45
N PRO A 172 -3.29 19.30 14.27
CA PRO A 172 -2.26 18.97 13.31
C PRO A 172 -1.54 20.22 12.79
N PRO A 173 -0.24 20.13 12.45
CA PRO A 173 0.51 21.21 11.84
C PRO A 173 -0.16 21.75 10.57
N LYS A 174 -0.30 23.08 10.49
CA LYS A 174 -0.89 23.75 9.32
C LYS A 174 0.01 23.61 8.09
N LYS A 175 -0.61 23.56 6.91
CA LYS A 175 0.11 23.39 5.63
C LYS A 175 1.11 24.50 5.37
N GLU A 176 0.73 25.73 5.68
CA GLU A 176 1.55 26.91 5.45
C GLU A 176 2.85 26.85 6.26
N ILE A 177 2.79 26.32 7.49
CA ILE A 177 3.95 26.17 8.39
C ILE A 177 4.91 25.12 7.83
N ILE A 178 4.39 23.95 7.47
CA ILE A 178 5.20 22.84 6.94
C ILE A 178 5.86 23.23 5.60
N VAL A 179 5.09 23.84 4.70
CA VAL A 179 5.60 24.27 3.39
C VAL A 179 6.63 25.39 3.55
N ALA A 180 6.43 26.35 4.46
CA ALA A 180 7.43 27.38 4.74
C ALA A 180 8.73 26.77 5.26
N ARG A 181 8.64 25.82 6.20
CA ARG A 181 9.82 25.15 6.77
C ARG A 181 10.62 24.37 5.71
N LEU A 182 9.94 23.63 4.84
CA LEU A 182 10.60 22.91 3.74
C LEU A 182 11.35 23.87 2.81
N LYS A 183 10.82 25.07 2.58
CA LYS A 183 11.50 26.09 1.76
C LYS A 183 12.72 26.69 2.43
N GLU A 184 12.68 26.89 3.75
CA GLU A 184 13.87 27.29 4.52
C GLU A 184 14.99 26.25 4.41
N LEU A 185 14.62 24.97 4.30
CA LEU A 185 15.55 23.86 4.05
C LEU A 185 15.97 23.71 2.57
N GLY A 186 15.62 24.68 1.72
CA GLY A 186 16.05 24.74 0.31
C GLY A 186 15.15 23.99 -0.68
N VAL A 187 13.99 23.49 -0.27
CA VAL A 187 13.06 22.78 -1.16
C VAL A 187 12.21 23.76 -1.98
N SER A 188 12.07 23.51 -3.29
CA SER A 188 11.22 24.35 -4.16
C SER A 188 9.74 24.31 -3.77
N GLN A 189 8.98 25.36 -4.08
CA GLN A 189 7.56 25.49 -3.69
C GLN A 189 6.70 24.29 -4.10
N GLY A 190 6.82 23.84 -5.36
CA GLY A 190 6.03 22.72 -5.89
C GLY A 190 6.36 21.41 -5.17
N VAL A 191 7.64 21.16 -4.94
CA VAL A 191 8.12 19.95 -4.24
C VAL A 191 7.74 20.00 -2.76
N ALA A 192 7.84 21.17 -2.10
CA ALA A 192 7.45 21.34 -0.71
C ALA A 192 5.96 21.00 -0.47
N ILE A 193 5.08 21.40 -1.41
CA ILE A 193 3.65 21.05 -1.36
C ILE A 193 3.45 19.53 -1.54
N ALA A 194 4.20 18.90 -2.44
CA ALA A 194 4.13 17.47 -2.66
C ALA A 194 4.62 16.67 -1.43
N LEU A 195 5.75 17.08 -0.83
CA LEU A 195 6.29 16.47 0.38
C LEU A 195 5.35 16.65 1.58
N ASP A 196 4.80 17.84 1.80
CA ASP A 196 3.76 18.07 2.83
C ASP A 196 2.59 17.10 2.66
N THR A 197 2.11 16.94 1.42
CA THR A 197 1.04 16.00 1.11
C THR A 197 1.45 14.56 1.41
N ALA A 198 2.69 14.17 1.13
CA ALA A 198 3.19 12.83 1.38
C ALA A 198 3.39 12.53 2.88
N MET A 199 3.87 13.50 3.67
CA MET A 199 4.14 13.35 5.10
C MET A 199 2.87 13.29 5.96
N ARG A 200 1.81 14.03 5.59
CA ARG A 200 0.59 14.14 6.39
C ARG A 200 -0.09 12.78 6.61
N PRO A 201 -0.48 12.41 7.84
CA PRO A 201 -1.35 11.25 8.07
C PRO A 201 -2.72 11.43 7.42
N LEU A 202 -3.32 10.33 6.94
CA LEU A 202 -4.55 10.36 6.13
C LEU A 202 -5.75 10.98 6.84
N ALA A 203 -5.85 10.79 8.16
CA ALA A 203 -6.88 11.41 8.99
C ALA A 203 -6.89 12.96 8.88
N VAL A 204 -5.70 13.56 8.73
CA VAL A 204 -5.50 15.01 8.63
C VAL A 204 -5.71 15.51 7.20
N ARG A 205 -5.58 14.65 6.18
CA ARG A 205 -5.77 15.03 4.76
C ARG A 205 -7.23 15.29 4.38
N ARG A 206 -8.21 14.80 5.16
CA ARG A 206 -9.65 14.84 4.81
C ARG A 206 -10.38 16.17 5.10
N GLY A 207 -9.69 17.22 5.53
CA GLY A 207 -10.30 18.53 5.82
C GLY A 207 -10.31 19.48 4.61
N GLY A 208 -11.31 19.39 3.73
CA GLY A 208 -11.34 20.30 2.57
C GLY A 208 -12.53 20.24 1.62
N LYS A 209 -13.76 20.41 2.15
CA LYS A 209 -14.95 21.09 1.55
C LYS A 209 -16.24 20.53 2.14
N LYS A 210 -16.83 21.23 3.13
CA LYS A 210 -18.28 21.18 3.29
C LYS A 210 -18.87 21.81 2.02
N ARG A 211 -19.54 21.01 1.20
CA ARG A 211 -20.35 21.51 0.08
C ARG A 211 -21.45 22.37 0.69
N VAL A 212 -21.33 23.69 0.59
CA VAL A 212 -22.45 24.59 0.89
C VAL A 212 -23.46 24.32 -0.21
N LEU A 213 -24.53 23.59 0.12
CA LEU A 213 -25.67 23.46 -0.77
C LEU A 213 -26.28 24.86 -0.95
N PRO A 214 -26.50 25.33 -2.19
CA PRO A 214 -27.23 26.57 -2.39
C PRO A 214 -28.65 26.38 -1.85
N LYS A 215 -29.11 27.32 -1.02
CA LYS A 215 -30.52 27.40 -0.61
C LYS A 215 -31.38 27.46 -1.86
N THR A 216 -32.20 26.44 -2.09
CA THR A 216 -33.27 26.47 -3.08
C THR A 216 -34.20 27.65 -2.74
N PRO A 217 -34.47 28.57 -3.68
CA PRO A 217 -35.50 29.56 -3.46
C PRO A 217 -36.86 28.86 -3.52
N ASN A 218 -37.65 29.01 -2.44
CA ASN A 218 -39.04 28.59 -2.42
C ASN A 218 -39.79 29.22 -3.60
N LYS A 219 -40.50 28.38 -4.36
CA LYS A 219 -41.69 28.73 -5.10
C LYS A 219 -42.78 27.74 -4.74
#